data_AF-A0A535ZQ47-F1
#
_entry.id   AF-A0A535ZQ47-F1
#
_cell.length_a   1.000
_cell.length_b   1.000
_cell.length_c   1.000
_cell.angle_alpha   90.00
_cell.angle_beta   90.00
_cell.angle_gamma   90.00
#
_symmetry.space_group_name_H-M   'P 1'
#
loop_
_entity.id
_entity.type
_entity.pdbx_description
1 polymer ?
#
loop_
_entity_poly.entity_id
_entity_poly.type
_entity_poly.pdbx_seq_one_letter_code
_entity_poly.pdbx_strand_id
1 'polypeptide(L)' 'MFRLQAGGLELIEIAPGVDIGDLINQLPFRVHVQEPVARMPEDIFKLTVAPFDLPKRPTGK' A
#
# COMPACT_ATOMS: atom_id res chain seq x y z
N MET A 1 0.59 -3.00 0.34
CA MET A 1 0.13 -2.88 -1.05
C MET A 1 1.34 -2.89 -1.94
N PHE A 2 1.31 -3.73 -2.97
CA PHE A 2 2.38 -3.80 -3.95
C PHE A 2 1.91 -3.22 -5.29
N ARG A 3 2.82 -2.57 -6.00
CA ARG A 3 2.65 -2.14 -7.38
C ARG A 3 3.58 -2.95 -8.26
N LEU A 4 3.09 -3.38 -9.42
CA LEU A 4 3.94 -3.98 -10.44
C LEU A 4 4.62 -2.87 -11.25
N GLN A 5 5.94 -2.95 -11.36
CA GLN A 5 6.80 -2.06 -12.14
C GLN A 5 7.65 -2.89 -13.11
N ALA A 6 8.33 -2.22 -14.05
CA ALA A 6 9.23 -2.89 -15.01
C ALA A 6 10.34 -3.71 -14.31
N GLY A 7 10.78 -3.29 -13.11
CA GLY A 7 11.79 -3.96 -12.30
C GLY A 7 11.26 -5.02 -11.32
N GLY A 8 9.95 -5.29 -11.31
CA GLY A 8 9.30 -6.23 -10.39
C GLY A 8 8.29 -5.58 -9.46
N LEU A 9 8.07 -6.19 -8.30
CA LEU A 9 7.11 -5.71 -7.31
C LEU A 9 7.74 -4.64 -6.42
N GLU A 10 7.03 -3.53 -6.25
CA GLU A 10 7.38 -2.40 -5.40
C GLU A 10 6.38 -2.30 -4.24
N LEU A 11 6.87 -2.25 -3.00
CA LEU A 11 6.04 -2.00 -1.82
C LEU A 11 5.73 -0.50 -1.75
N ILE A 12 4.45 -0.13 -1.90
CA ILE A 12 4.03 1.27 -1.93
C ILE A 12 3.23 1.70 -0.70
N GLU A 13 2.58 0.76 -0.01
CA GLU A 13 1.89 1.05 1.26
C GLU A 13 2.02 -0.11 2.23
N ILE A 14 2.04 0.18 3.53
CA ILE A 14 2.11 -0.81 4.61
C ILE A 14 1.01 -0.58 5.65
N ALA A 15 0.45 -1.66 6.19
CA ALA A 15 -0.54 -1.58 7.25
C ALA A 15 0.00 -0.88 8.51
N PRO A 16 -0.84 -0.20 9.29
CA PRO A 16 -0.47 0.32 10.61
C PRO A 16 0.03 -0.81 11.51
N GLY A 17 1.08 -0.55 12.29
CA GLY A 17 1.64 -1.53 13.23
C GLY A 17 2.45 -2.67 12.61
N VAL A 18 2.52 -2.78 11.27
CA VAL A 18 3.38 -3.77 10.60
C VAL A 18 4.78 -3.19 10.41
N ASP A 19 5.79 -3.99 10.75
CA ASP A 19 7.19 -3.73 10.49
C ASP A 19 7.58 -4.15 9.07
N ILE A 20 8.36 -3.29 8.39
CA ILE A 20 8.75 -3.51 6.99
C ILE A 20 9.77 -4.66 6.90
N GLY A 21 10.71 -4.75 7.84
CA GLY A 21 11.74 -5.79 7.85
C GLY A 21 11.12 -7.17 8.03
N ASP A 22 10.21 -7.31 8.99
CA ASP A 22 9.49 -8.57 9.22
C ASP A 22 8.67 -9.00 8.01
N LEU A 23 8.03 -8.07 7.31
CA LEU A 23 7.30 -8.35 6.07
C LEU A 23 8.24 -8.86 4.98
N ILE A 24 9.38 -8.19 4.75
CA ILE A 24 10.34 -8.57 3.71
C ILE A 24 10.92 -9.96 4.01
N ASN A 25 11.24 -10.25 5.27
CA ASN A 25 11.82 -11.54 5.67
C ASN A 25 10.86 -12.72 5.46
N GLN A 26 9.56 -12.48 5.38
CA GLN A 26 8.55 -13.52 5.13
C GLN A 26 8.27 -13.76 3.64
N LEU A 27 8.73 -12.88 2.74
CA LEU A 27 8.46 -13.01 1.32
C LEU A 27 9.47 -13.95 0.66
N PRO A 28 9.02 -14.97 -0.11
CA PRO A 28 9.91 -15.91 -0.79
C PRO A 28 10.57 -15.32 -2.04
N PHE A 29 10.45 -14.00 -2.26
CA PHE A 29 11.00 -13.27 -3.38
C PHE A 29 11.38 -11.85 -2.96
N ARG A 30 12.25 -11.21 -3.74
CA ARG A 30 12.67 -9.83 -3.51
C ARG A 30 11.57 -8.85 -3.95
N VAL A 31 11.38 -7.83 -3.15
CA VAL A 31 10.52 -6.68 -3.41
C VAL A 31 11.35 -5.41 -3.30
N HIS A 32 11.09 -4.45 -4.18
CA HIS A 32 11.66 -3.12 -4.08
C HIS A 32 10.94 -2.32 -3.01
N VAL A 33 11.70 -1.57 -2.22
CA VAL A 33 11.17 -0.71 -1.17
C VAL A 33 11.75 0.68 -1.37
N GLN A 34 10.88 1.66 -1.63
CA GLN A 34 11.26 3.06 -1.69
C GLN A 34 10.82 3.75 -0.40
N GLU A 35 11.78 4.22 0.39
CA GLU A 35 11.48 4.94 1.62
C GLU A 35 11.25 6.45 1.36
N PRO A 36 10.31 7.09 2.08
CA PRO A 36 9.41 6.48 3.07
C PRO A 36 8.23 5.73 2.43
N VAL A 37 7.92 4.54 2.92
CA VAL A 37 6.72 3.79 2.50
C VAL A 37 5.49 4.40 3.16
N ALA A 38 4.44 4.66 2.38
CA ALA A 38 3.20 5.21 2.91
C ALA A 38 2.51 4.21 3.86
N ARG A 39 1.78 4.73 4.86
CA ARG A 39 0.91 3.91 5.70
C ARG A 39 -0.47 3.82 5.03
N MET A 40 -1.03 2.61 5.04
CA MET A 40 -2.42 2.42 4.62
C MET A 40 -3.36 3.25 5.51
N PRO A 41 -4.47 3.77 4.96
CA PRO A 41 -5.48 4.47 5.74
C PRO A 41 -5.95 3.60 6.92
N GLU A 42 -6.03 4.18 8.14
CA GLU A 42 -6.35 3.40 9.35
C GLU A 42 -7.81 2.93 9.39
N ASP A 43 -8.70 3.65 8.71
CA ASP A 43 -10.13 3.36 8.68
C ASP A 43 -10.47 2.02 8.01
N ILE A 44 -9.65 1.54 7.07
CA ILE A 44 -9.84 0.21 6.46
C ILE A 44 -9.60 -0.94 7.46
N PHE A 45 -8.96 -0.66 8.60
CA PHE A 45 -8.71 -1.64 9.66
C PHE A 45 -9.74 -1.54 10.81
N LYS A 46 -10.69 -0.59 10.74
CA LYS A 46 -11.76 -0.46 11.72
C LYS A 46 -12.94 -1.36 11.33
N LEU A 47 -13.64 -1.87 12.34
CA LEU A 47 -14.85 -2.69 12.12
C LEU A 47 -16.03 -1.88 11.55
N THR A 48 -16.00 -0.56 11.73
CA THR A 48 -17.06 0.35 11.31
C THR A 48 -16.72 1.03 9.98
N VAL A 49 -17.70 1.12 9.09
CA VAL A 49 -17.54 1.80 7.79
C VAL A 49 -17.56 3.33 7.97
N ALA A 50 -16.56 4.01 7.43
CA ALA A 50 -16.54 5.46 7.27
C ALA A 50 -16.95 5.85 5.83
N PRO A 51 -17.62 7.00 5.63
CA PRO A 51 -17.85 7.54 4.30
C PRO A 51 -16.53 7.81 3.58
N PHE A 52 -16.47 7.51 2.28
CA PHE A 52 -15.31 7.77 1.42
C PHE A 52 -15.73 8.53 0.17
N ASP A 53 -15.03 9.61 -0.14
CA ASP A 53 -15.25 10.40 -1.35
C ASP A 53 -14.43 9.83 -2.51
N LEU A 54 -15.11 9.34 -3.53
CA LEU A 54 -14.45 8.91 -4.75
C LEU A 54 -13.86 10.12 -5.50
N PRO A 55 -12.59 10.06 -5.94
CA PRO A 55 -12.01 11.15 -6.72
C PRO A 55 -12.84 11.36 -7.99
N LYS A 56 -13.08 12.64 -8.33
CA LYS A 56 -13.84 13.00 -9.54
C LYS A 56 -13.19 12.34 -10.75
N ARG A 57 -13.97 11.56 -11.49
CA ARG A 57 -13.51 10.99 -12.76
C ARG A 57 -13.09 12.13 -13.68
N PRO A 58 -11.86 12.15 -14.23
CA PRO A 58 -11.53 13.11 -15.26
C PRO A 58 -12.45 12.82 -16.46
N THR A 59 -13.33 13.77 -16.77
CA THR A 59 -14.09 13.78 -18.02
C THR A 59 -13.08 13.99 -19.14
N GLY A 60 -12.68 12.90 -19.79
CA GLY A 60 -11.83 12.95 -20.97
C GLY A 60 -12.48 13.84 -22.04
N LYS A 61 -11.74 14.85 -22.49
CA LYS A 61 -11.96 15.51 -23.78
C LYS A 61 -11.02 14.87 -24.79
#